data_AF-A0A7Y5YH23-F1
#
_entry.id   AF-A0A7Y5YH23-F1
#
_cell.length_a   1.000
_cell.length_b   1.000
_cell.length_c   1.000
_cell.angle_alpha   90.00
_cell.angle_beta   90.00
_cell.angle_gamma   90.00
#
_symmetry.space_group_name_H-M   'P 1'
#
loop_
_entity.id
_entity.type
_entity.pdbx_description
1 polymer ?
#
loop_
_entity_poly.entity_id
_entity_poly.type
_entity_poly.pdbx_seq_one_letter_code
_entity_poly.pdbx_strand_id
1 'polypeptide(L)' 'MKITIEANEQGHGCKVWLGETVVSFPSLEDAKTYIAQLEERIEAAAHTFALDAGDPQVQ' A
#
# COMPACT_ATOMS: atom_id res chain seq x y z
N MET A 1 -5.01 -7.53 2.27
CA MET A 1 -3.73 -7.46 1.53
C MET A 1 -2.62 -7.92 2.48
N LYS A 2 -1.66 -8.76 2.05
CA LYS A 2 -0.53 -9.20 2.92
C LYS A 2 0.69 -8.34 2.61
N ILE A 3 1.04 -7.47 3.55
CA ILE A 3 2.22 -6.59 3.46
C ILE A 3 3.34 -7.22 4.29
N THR A 4 4.51 -7.43 3.69
CA THR A 4 5.68 -7.97 4.39
C THR A 4 6.84 -6.99 4.26
N ILE A 5 7.45 -6.63 5.39
CA ILE A 5 8.61 -5.72 5.40
C ILE A 5 9.84 -6.56 5.73
N GLU A 6 10.79 -6.61 4.80
CA GLU A 6 12.13 -7.16 5.02
C GLU A 6 13.12 -5.99 5.15
N ALA A 7 13.61 -5.74 6.36
CA ALA A 7 14.73 -4.84 6.58
C ALA A 7 16.04 -5.59 6.29
N ASN A 8 16.93 -5.02 5.48
CA ASN A 8 18.26 -5.61 5.33
C ASN A 8 19.04 -5.45 6.64
N GLU A 9 19.59 -6.55 7.17
CA GLU A 9 20.38 -6.55 8.41
C GLU A 9 21.65 -5.68 8.34
N GLN A 10 22.07 -5.26 7.14
CA GLN A 10 23.18 -4.31 6.97
C GLN A 10 22.79 -2.84 7.20
N GLY A 11 21.52 -2.53 7.48
CA GLY A 11 21.06 -1.15 7.65
C GLY A 11 20.96 -0.34 6.34
N HIS A 12 21.25 -0.97 5.20
CA HIS A 12 21.11 -0.39 3.87
C HIS A 12 19.73 -0.77 3.29
N GLY A 13 18.71 -0.01 3.67
CA GLY A 13 17.37 -0.10 3.09
C GLY A 13 16.53 -1.30 3.49
N CYS A 14 15.27 -1.23 3.07
CA CYS A 14 14.24 -2.22 3.36
C CYS A 14 13.41 -2.49 2.11
N LYS A 15 12.91 -3.73 1.98
CA LYS A 15 12.03 -4.15 0.91
C LYS A 15 10.64 -4.37 1.48
N VAL A 16 9.66 -3.74 0.86
CA VAL A 16 8.26 -3.93 1.18
C VAL A 16 7.65 -4.78 0.07
N TRP A 17 7.17 -5.96 0.46
CA TRP A 17 6.43 -6.86 -0.40
C TRP A 17 4.93 -6.62 -0.24
N LEU A 18 4.31 -6.25 -1.35
CA LEU A 18 2.88 -5.99 -1.52
C LEU A 18 2.30 -7.10 -2.39
N GLY A 19 2.15 -8.30 -1.83
CA GLY A 19 1.84 -9.50 -2.60
C GLY A 19 2.95 -9.84 -3.59
N GLU A 20 2.69 -9.69 -4.89
CA GLU A 20 3.66 -9.94 -5.97
C GLU A 20 4.53 -8.72 -6.30
N THR A 21 4.16 -7.54 -5.82
CA THR A 21 4.94 -6.31 -6.06
C THR A 21 5.97 -6.13 -4.96
N VAL A 22 7.23 -5.89 -5.33
CA VAL A 22 8.28 -5.51 -4.37
C VAL A 22 8.70 -4.06 -4.57
N VAL A 23 8.76 -3.31 -3.48
CA VAL A 23 9.21 -1.91 -3.47
C VAL A 23 10.39 -1.80 -2.52
N SER A 24 11.50 -1.24 -3.01
CA SER A 24 12.71 -1.07 -2.21
C SER A 24 12.80 0.37 -1.72
N PHE A 25 13.08 0.54 -0.43
CA PHE A 25 13.21 1.83 0.23
C PHE A 25 14.60 1.98 0.83
N PRO A 26 15.12 3.21 0.90
CA PRO A 26 16.43 3.49 1.50
C PRO A 26 16.40 3.38 3.03
N SER A 27 15.24 3.57 3.67
CA SER A 27 15.08 3.61 5.13
C SER A 27 13.73 3.07 5.58
N LEU A 28 13.69 2.55 6.81
CA LEU A 28 12.48 1.98 7.41
C LEU A 28 11.38 3.04 7.65
N GLU A 29 11.76 4.29 7.91
CA GLU A 29 10.82 5.44 7.97
C GLU A 29 10.12 5.71 6.63
N ASP A 30 10.87 5.67 5.53
CA ASP A 30 10.33 5.84 4.18
C ASP A 30 9.34 4.73 3.85
N ALA A 31 9.71 3.48 4.15
CA ALA A 31 8.83 2.32 3.97
C ALA A 31 7.55 2.42 4.81
N LYS A 32 7.64 2.85 6.08
CA LYS A 32 6.46 3.06 6.94
C LYS A 32 5.54 4.15 6.41
N THR A 33 6.12 5.28 6.00
CA THR A 33 5.37 6.41 5.43
C THR A 33 4.64 5.99 4.15
N TYR A 34 5.30 5.21 3.30
CA TYR A 34 4.70 4.68 2.08
C TYR A 34 3.56 3.72 2.38
N ILE A 35 3.72 2.80 3.34
CA ILE A 35 2.65 1.87 3.74
C ILE A 35 1.45 2.63 4.30
N ALA A 36 1.66 3.62 5.16
CA ALA A 36 0.58 4.44 5.70
C ALA A 36 -0.21 5.18 4.60
N GLN A 37 0.50 5.78 3.63
CA GLN A 37 -0.16 6.38 2.45
C GLN A 37 -0.86 5.33 1.58
N LEU A 38 -0.29 4.13 1.45
CA LEU A 38 -0.90 3.06 0.66
C LEU A 38 -2.20 2.59 1.32
N GLU A 39 -2.22 2.40 2.64
CA GLU A 39 -3.43 2.03 3.38
C GLU A 39 -4.50 3.11 3.29
N GLU A 40 -4.13 4.38 3.45
CA GLU A 40 -5.05 5.51 3.30
C GLU A 40 -5.64 5.57 1.88
N ARG A 41 -4.81 5.36 0.85
CA ARG A 41 -5.28 5.32 -0.55
C ARG A 41 -6.14 4.09 -0.84
N ILE A 42 -5.83 2.93 -0.26
CA ILE A 42 -6.65 1.72 -0.39
C ILE A 42 -8.00 1.94 0.28
N GLU A 43 -8.04 2.55 1.47
CA GLU A 43 -9.30 2.87 2.15
C GLU A 43 -10.11 3.89 1.35
N ALA A 44 -9.49 4.97 0.87
CA ALA A 44 -10.14 5.98 0.04
C ALA A 44 -10.61 5.42 -1.32
N ALA A 45 -9.82 4.56 -1.96
CA ALA A 45 -10.20 3.88 -3.19
C ALA A 45 -11.28 2.84 -2.94
N ALA A 46 -11.21 2.05 -1.86
CA ALA A 46 -12.27 1.14 -1.46
C ALA A 46 -13.57 1.90 -1.19
N HIS A 47 -13.49 3.09 -0.61
CA HIS A 47 -14.64 3.99 -0.44
C HIS A 47 -15.17 4.50 -1.78
N THR A 48 -14.29 4.79 -2.74
CA THR A 48 -14.67 5.25 -4.10
C THR A 48 -15.28 4.11 -4.92
N PHE A 49 -14.74 2.89 -4.85
CA PHE A 49 -15.31 1.70 -5.47
C PHE A 49 -16.59 1.23 -4.78
N ALA A 50 -16.75 1.47 -3.47
CA ALA A 50 -18.00 1.22 -2.75
C ALA A 50 -19.11 2.24 -3.09
N LEU A 51 -18.74 3.43 -3.58
CA LEU A 51 -19.70 4.41 -4.13
C LEU A 51 -20.09 4.07 -5.58
N ASP A 52 -19.18 3.51 -6.38
CA ASP A 52 -19.48 3.08 -7.77
C ASP A 52 -20.33 1.80 -7.83
N ALA A 53 -20.28 0.95 -6.80
CA ALA A 53 -21.19 -0.20 -6.66
C ALA A 53 -22.61 0.18 -6.19
N GLY A 54 -22.92 1.48 -6.08
CA GLY A 54 -24.16 2.02 -5.54
C GLY A 54 -24.93 2.99 -6.45
N ASP A 55 -24.50 3.22 -7.70
CA ASP A 55 -25.27 4.04 -8.65
C ASP A 55 -25.71 3.22 -9.87
N PRO A 56 -26.88 2.57 -9.83
CA PRO A 56 -27.56 2.14 -11.04
C PRO A 56 -28.17 3.39 -11.70
N GLN A 57 -27.36 4.24 -12.33
CA GLN A 57 -27.89 5.15 -13.35
C GLN A 57 -28.13 4.36 -14.63
N VAL A 58 -29.20 3.56 -14.60
CA VAL A 58 -29.92 3.14 -15.79
C VAL A 58 -30.54 4.39 -16.42
N GLN A 59 -30.06 4.76 -17.60
CA GLN A 59 -30.73 5.68 -18.50
C GLN A 59 -31.61 4.92 -19.47
#